data_AF-A0A397RRF6-F1
#
_entry.id   AF-A0A397RRF6-F1
#
_cell.length_a   1.000
_cell.length_b   1.000
_cell.length_c   1.000
_cell.angle_alpha   90.00
_cell.angle_beta   90.00
_cell.angle_gamma   90.00
#
_symmetry.space_group_name_H-M   'P 1'
#
loop_
_entity.id
_entity.type
_entity.pdbx_description
1 polymer ?
#
loop_
_entity_poly.entity_id
_entity_poly.type
_entity_poly.pdbx_seq_one_letter_code
_entity_poly.pdbx_strand_id
1 'polypeptide(L)' 'DLSSYSLIIHCGGCMLNDKEIESRMLMAKKANIPFTNYGTSIAHMNGILNRSIKPIYKD' A
#
# COMPACT_ATOMS: atom_id res chain seq x y z
N ASP A 1 3.42 5.28 18.29
CA ASP A 1 2.27 5.41 17.36
C ASP A 1 2.81 5.69 15.96
N LEU A 2 1.96 5.99 14.98
CA LEU A 2 2.34 6.25 13.58
C LEU A 2 2.31 7.75 13.20
N SER A 3 1.96 8.63 14.13
CA SER A 3 1.65 10.05 13.86
C SER A 3 2.83 10.88 13.39
N SER A 4 4.07 10.44 13.62
CA SER A 4 5.28 11.11 13.14
C SER A 4 5.59 10.84 11.66
N TYR A 5 4.87 9.94 11.01
CA TYR A 5 5.13 9.54 9.63
C TYR A 5 4.10 10.11 8.67
N SER A 6 4.56 10.53 7.48
CA SER A 6 3.66 11.06 6.43
C SER A 6 3.07 9.99 5.52
N LEU A 7 3.67 8.80 5.46
CA LEU A 7 3.25 7.70 4.58
C LEU A 7 3.79 6.36 5.09
N ILE A 8 2.99 5.30 4.97
CA ILE A 8 3.42 3.92 5.19
C ILE A 8 3.59 3.23 3.84
N ILE A 9 4.77 2.63 3.62
CA ILE A 9 5.02 1.74 2.49
C ILE A 9 5.18 0.32 3.03
N HIS A 10 4.16 -0.52 2.82
CA HIS A 10 4.16 -1.89 3.28
C HIS A 10 4.78 -2.86 2.27
N CYS A 11 5.36 -3.96 2.74
CA CYS A 11 5.85 -5.00 1.84
C CYS A 11 4.70 -5.74 1.12
N GLY A 12 5.02 -6.66 0.22
CA GLY A 12 4.02 -7.47 -0.49
C GLY A 12 3.26 -8.47 0.38
N GLY A 13 3.66 -8.68 1.64
CA GLY A 13 2.90 -9.54 2.56
C GLY A 13 2.96 -11.03 2.27
N CYS A 14 3.97 -11.54 1.55
CA CYS A 14 4.04 -12.94 1.11
C CYS A 14 3.96 -14.00 2.24
N MET A 15 4.28 -13.61 3.47
CA MET A 15 4.23 -14.47 4.66
C MET A 15 3.04 -14.15 5.59
N LEU A 16 2.19 -13.19 5.22
CA LEU A 16 1.06 -12.74 6.02
C LEU A 16 -0.26 -13.21 5.39
N ASN A 17 -1.25 -13.51 6.22
CA ASN A 17 -2.60 -13.74 5.74
C ASN A 17 -3.37 -12.42 5.56
N ASP A 18 -4.53 -12.50 4.90
CA ASP A 18 -5.35 -11.32 4.58
C ASP A 18 -5.79 -10.53 5.82
N LYS A 19 -6.11 -11.20 6.93
CA LYS A 19 -6.51 -10.53 8.18
C LYS A 19 -5.36 -9.74 8.81
N GLU A 20 -4.13 -10.24 8.69
CA GLU A 20 -2.95 -9.54 9.19
C GLU A 20 -2.67 -8.28 8.35
N ILE A 21 -2.82 -8.37 7.03
CA ILE A 21 -2.71 -7.21 6.12
C ILE A 21 -3.80 -6.18 6.43
N GLU A 22 -5.06 -6.62 6.55
CA GLU A 22 -6.20 -5.75 6.84
C GLU A 22 -6.05 -5.04 8.19
N SER A 23 -5.62 -5.76 9.22
CA SER A 23 -5.35 -5.18 10.55
C SER A 23 -4.31 -4.05 10.47
N ARG A 24 -3.25 -4.21 9.68
CA ARG A 24 -2.22 -3.17 9.47
C ARG A 24 -2.76 -1.96 8.72
N MET A 25 -3.56 -2.18 7.68
CA MET A 25 -4.25 -1.10 6.96
C MET A 25 -5.21 -0.33 7.88
N LEU A 26 -5.94 -1.03 8.76
CA LEU A 26 -6.82 -0.41 9.74
C LEU A 26 -6.04 0.42 10.77
N MET A 27 -4.88 -0.04 11.23
CA MET A 27 -4.01 0.75 12.12
C MET A 27 -3.55 2.05 11.44
N ALA A 28 -3.12 1.99 10.19
CA ALA A 28 -2.74 3.18 9.41
C ALA A 28 -3.91 4.15 9.24
N LYS A 29 -5.09 3.63 8.87
CA LYS A 29 -6.32 4.40 8.73
C LYS A 29 -6.72 5.09 10.04
N LYS A 30 -6.65 4.38 11.18
CA LYS A 30 -6.94 4.94 12.50
C LYS A 30 -5.97 6.05 12.90
N ALA A 31 -4.70 5.94 12.51
CA ALA A 31 -3.69 6.98 12.71
C ALA A 31 -3.78 8.12 11.69
N ASN A 32 -4.72 8.06 10.74
CA ASN A 32 -4.87 9.00 9.63
C ASN A 32 -3.61 9.14 8.77
N ILE A 33 -2.86 8.04 8.60
CA ILE A 33 -1.65 8.00 7.79
C ILE A 33 -1.93 7.25 6.48
N PRO A 34 -1.61 7.83 5.31
CA PRO A 34 -1.73 7.14 4.03
C PRO A 34 -0.94 5.82 4.01
N PHE A 35 -1.44 4.84 3.27
CA PHE A 35 -0.86 3.50 3.18
C PHE A 35 -0.75 3.07 1.72
N THR A 36 0.42 2.57 1.34
CA THR A 36 0.69 1.97 0.02
C THR A 36 1.59 0.74 0.20
N ASN A 37 2.05 0.14 -0.90
CA ASN A 37 2.97 -1.00 -0.85
C ASN A 37 4.20 -0.83 -1.77
N TYR A 38 5.18 -1.73 -1.63
CA TYR A 38 6.39 -1.75 -2.47
C TYR A 38 6.07 -1.78 -3.95
N GLY A 39 5.16 -2.64 -4.40
CA GLY A 39 4.80 -2.77 -5.82
C GLY A 39 4.26 -1.46 -6.40
N THR A 40 3.27 -0.86 -5.74
CA THR A 40 2.69 0.43 -6.16
C THR A 40 3.72 1.55 -6.15
N SER A 41 4.56 1.61 -5.11
CA SER A 41 5.59 2.65 -4.97
C SER A 41 6.67 2.52 -6.04
N ILE A 42 7.18 1.31 -6.27
CA ILE A 42 8.16 1.02 -7.33
C ILE A 42 7.58 1.33 -8.70
N ALA A 43 6.35 0.91 -8.98
CA ALA A 43 5.69 1.18 -10.25
C ALA A 43 5.47 2.68 -10.47
N HIS A 44 5.13 3.43 -9.43
CA HIS A 44 5.01 4.89 -9.49
C HIS A 44 6.35 5.56 -9.79
N MET A 45 7.40 5.23 -9.03
CA MET A 45 8.74 5.80 -9.20
C MET A 45 9.35 5.50 -10.59
N ASN A 46 8.99 4.35 -11.19
CA ASN A 46 9.43 3.98 -12.53
C ASN A 46 8.49 4.47 -13.65
N GLY A 47 7.43 5.21 -13.34
CA GLY A 47 6.49 5.75 -14.34
C GLY A 47 5.60 4.69 -15.03
N ILE A 48 5.48 3.49 -14.46
CA ILE A 48 4.73 2.36 -15.05
C ILE A 48 3.41 2.04 -14.33
N LEU A 49 3.07 2.74 -13.24
CA LEU A 49 1.89 2.43 -12.41
C LEU A 49 0.60 2.31 -13.21
N ASN A 50 0.29 3.28 -14.08
CA ASN A 50 -0.94 3.27 -14.88
C ASN A 50 -1.03 2.01 -15.76
N ARG A 51 0.09 1.62 -16.38
CA ARG A 51 0.17 0.38 -17.17
C ARG A 51 -0.03 -0.85 -16.28
N SER A 52 0.59 -0.87 -15.10
CA SER A 52 0.52 -2.00 -14.16
C SER A 52 -0.88 -2.26 -13.63
N ILE A 53 -1.68 -1.22 -13.41
CA ILE A 53 -3.04 -1.35 -12.84
C ILE A 53 -4.15 -1.46 -13.89
N LYS A 54 -3.86 -1.17 -15.16
CA LYS A 54 -4.82 -1.24 -16.28
C LYS A 54 -5.57 -2.58 -16.40
N PRO A 55 -4.97 -3.75 -16.13
CA PRO A 55 -5.72 -5.01 -16.18
C PRO A 55 -6.75 -5.18 -15.05
N ILE A 56 -6.58 -4.43 -13.95
CA ILE A 56 -7.38 -4.53 -12.73
C ILE A 56 -8.56 -3.55 -12.76
N TYR A 57 -8.32 -2.33 -13.25
CA TYR A 57 -9.34 -1.29 -13.36
C TYR A 57 -9.71 -1.08 -14.83
N LYS A 58 -11.01 -1.14 -15.15
CA LYS A 58 -11.52 -0.70 -16.47
C LYS A 58 -11.73 0.82 -16.44
N ASP A 59 -11.42 1.47 -17.56
CA ASP A 59 -11.71 2.89 -17.81
C ASP A 59 -13.20 3.21 -17.62
#